data_AF-A0A923ELA4-F1
#
_entry.id   AF-A0A923ELA4-F1
#
_cell.length_a   1.000
_cell.length_b   1.000
_cell.length_c   1.000
_cell.angle_alpha   90.00
_cell.angle_beta   90.00
_cell.angle_gamma   90.00
#
_symmetry.space_group_name_H-M   'P 1'
#
loop_
_entity.id
_entity.type
_entity.pdbx_description
1 polymer ?
#
loop_
_entity_poly.entity_id
_entity_poly.type
_entity_poly.pdbx_seq_one_letter_code
_entity_poly.pdbx_strand_id
1 'polypeptide(L)'
;MNCIDAVEGMAKVLLGKFLDVSTEHRLDASEYIRNVKVVIDAVALFVKNNPEVSETSELIRGVLYDYAKAQWLARLDKIVPDQEAGSKRDIEYQAYCYDYVYAHGNYPR
;
A
#
# COMPACT_ATOMS: atom_id res chain seq x y z
N MET A 1 16.42 -18.37 -1.02
CA MET A 1 15.25 -17.50 -1.19
C MET A 1 14.04 -18.33 -0.82
N ASN A 2 13.36 -17.99 0.26
CA ASN A 2 12.22 -18.77 0.73
C ASN A 2 11.01 -18.44 -0.15
N CYS A 3 10.06 -19.38 -0.30
CA CYS A 3 8.87 -19.17 -1.14
C CYS A 3 8.09 -17.91 -0.74
N ILE A 4 8.10 -17.55 0.55
CA ILE A 4 7.51 -16.32 1.06
C ILE A 4 8.17 -15.04 0.50
N ASP A 5 9.49 -15.02 0.32
CA ASP A 5 10.21 -13.87 -0.24
C ASP A 5 9.78 -13.62 -1.69
N ALA A 6 9.53 -14.71 -2.44
CA ALA A 6 9.06 -14.62 -3.82
C ALA A 6 7.62 -14.09 -3.90
N VAL A 7 6.75 -14.53 -2.99
CA VAL A 7 5.36 -14.03 -2.88
C VAL A 7 5.36 -12.55 -2.50
N GLU A 8 6.15 -12.17 -1.50
CA GLU A 8 6.32 -10.77 -1.09
C GLU A 8 6.84 -9.91 -2.25
N GLY A 9 7.89 -10.36 -2.94
CA GLY A 9 8.46 -9.66 -4.08
C GLY A 9 7.45 -9.46 -5.21
N MET A 10 6.68 -10.49 -5.55
CA MET A 10 5.65 -10.40 -6.58
C MET A 10 4.52 -9.44 -6.16
N ALA A 11 4.09 -9.50 -4.89
CA ALA A 11 3.08 -8.60 -4.37
C ALA A 11 3.54 -7.13 -4.42
N LYS A 12 4.80 -6.85 -4.05
CA LYS A 12 5.40 -5.51 -4.16
C LYS A 12 5.42 -4.99 -5.60
N VAL A 13 5.76 -5.84 -6.57
CA VAL A 13 5.71 -5.50 -8.01
C VAL A 13 4.28 -5.15 -8.43
N LEU A 14 3.28 -5.92 -8.00
CA LEU A 14 1.87 -5.67 -8.29
C LEU A 14 1.39 -4.33 -7.70
N LEU A 15 1.73 -4.06 -6.43
CA LEU A 15 1.39 -2.80 -5.75
C LEU A 15 2.03 -1.59 -6.44
N GLY A 16 3.27 -1.73 -6.92
CA GLY A 16 3.94 -0.71 -7.74
C GLY A 16 3.19 -0.42 -9.03
N LYS A 17 2.78 -1.47 -9.78
CA LYS A 17 1.98 -1.29 -11.01
C LYS A 17 0.64 -0.60 -10.77
N PHE A 18 -0.05 -0.91 -9.67
CA PHE A 18 -1.29 -0.21 -9.31
C PHE A 18 -1.05 1.27 -9.01
N LEU A 19 0.09 1.62 -8.41
CA LEU A 19 0.46 3.02 -8.18
C LEU A 19 0.71 3.75 -9.51
N ASP A 20 1.42 3.11 -10.45
CA ASP A 20 1.67 3.65 -11.78
C ASP A 20 0.35 3.89 -12.53
N VAL A 21 -0.54 2.90 -12.58
CA VAL A 21 -1.87 2.98 -13.22
C VAL A 21 -2.72 4.09 -12.59
N SER A 22 -2.73 4.18 -11.26
CA SER A 22 -3.47 5.25 -10.57
C SER A 22 -2.96 6.64 -10.94
N THR A 23 -1.65 6.76 -11.16
CA THR A 23 -1.02 8.02 -11.57
C THR A 23 -1.33 8.35 -13.03
N GLU A 24 -1.22 7.37 -13.93
CA GLU A 24 -1.45 7.54 -15.37
C GLU A 24 -2.89 7.97 -15.67
N HIS A 25 -3.86 7.34 -15.01
CA HIS A 25 -5.28 7.60 -15.24
C HIS A 25 -5.90 8.61 -14.29
N ARG A 26 -5.11 9.22 -13.38
CA ARG A 26 -5.60 10.14 -12.33
C ARG A 26 -6.74 9.52 -11.51
N LEU A 27 -6.61 8.25 -11.16
CA LEU A 27 -7.59 7.57 -10.32
C LEU A 27 -7.65 8.23 -8.95
N ASP A 28 -8.83 8.15 -8.32
CA ASP A 28 -8.99 8.68 -6.97
C ASP A 28 -8.06 7.94 -6.00
N ALA A 29 -7.48 8.68 -5.05
CA ALA A 29 -6.57 8.13 -4.08
C ALA A 29 -7.23 7.02 -3.23
N SER A 30 -8.56 7.09 -3.00
CA SER A 30 -9.27 6.00 -2.34
C SER A 30 -9.34 4.72 -3.17
N GLU A 31 -9.32 4.82 -4.49
CA GLU A 31 -9.33 3.67 -5.40
C GLU A 31 -8.00 2.93 -5.36
N TYR A 32 -6.87 3.66 -5.39
CA TYR A 32 -5.56 3.04 -5.18
C TYR A 32 -5.50 2.30 -3.84
N ILE A 33 -5.93 2.94 -2.75
CA ILE A 33 -5.87 2.34 -1.40
C ILE A 33 -6.76 1.10 -1.31
N ARG A 34 -7.95 1.10 -1.94
CA ARG A 34 -8.80 -0.10 -2.03
C ARG A 34 -8.12 -1.21 -2.82
N ASN A 35 -7.47 -0.91 -3.94
CA ASN A 35 -6.73 -1.89 -4.73
C ASN A 35 -5.57 -2.50 -3.93
N VAL A 36 -4.84 -1.69 -3.16
CA VAL A 36 -3.80 -2.18 -2.23
C VAL A 36 -4.39 -3.19 -1.25
N LYS A 37 -5.51 -2.86 -0.61
CA LYS A 37 -6.19 -3.75 0.33
C LYS A 37 -6.56 -5.08 -0.31
N VAL A 38 -7.14 -5.06 -1.52
CA VAL A 38 -7.49 -6.26 -2.27
C VAL A 38 -6.28 -7.15 -2.52
N VAL A 39 -5.14 -6.56 -2.94
CA VAL A 39 -3.90 -7.32 -3.18
C VAL A 39 -3.39 -7.94 -1.88
N ILE A 40 -3.34 -7.18 -0.78
CA ILE A 40 -2.86 -7.67 0.51
C ILE A 40 -3.76 -8.80 1.03
N ASP A 41 -5.08 -8.65 0.96
CA ASP A 41 -6.03 -9.67 1.38
C ASP A 41 -5.91 -10.95 0.53
N ALA A 42 -5.71 -10.81 -0.79
CA ALA A 42 -5.49 -11.95 -1.68
C ALA A 42 -4.18 -12.69 -1.37
N VAL A 43 -3.09 -11.96 -1.13
CA VAL A 43 -1.79 -12.56 -0.78
C VAL A 43 -1.86 -13.24 0.59
N ALA A 44 -2.48 -12.61 1.58
CA ALA A 44 -2.67 -13.20 2.91
C ALA A 44 -3.51 -14.49 2.83
N LEU A 45 -4.56 -14.50 2.01
CA LEU A 45 -5.37 -15.69 1.76
C LEU A 45 -4.56 -16.78 1.06
N PHE A 46 -3.74 -16.44 0.07
CA PHE A 46 -2.85 -17.38 -0.61
C PHE A 46 -1.88 -18.02 0.37
N VAL A 47 -1.15 -17.25 1.18
CA VAL A 47 -0.18 -17.80 2.15
C VAL A 47 -0.89 -18.66 3.20
N LYS A 48 -2.07 -18.22 3.69
CA LYS A 48 -2.87 -19.01 4.64
C LYS A 48 -3.29 -20.38 4.08
N ASN A 49 -3.61 -20.45 2.79
CA ASN A 49 -4.05 -21.69 2.15
C ASN A 49 -2.88 -22.60 1.71
N ASN A 50 -1.64 -22.10 1.75
CA ASN A 50 -0.44 -22.81 1.33
C ASN A 50 0.62 -22.73 2.44
N PRO A 51 0.44 -23.47 3.57
CA PRO A 51 1.34 -23.40 4.73
C PRO A 51 2.79 -23.77 4.42
N GLU A 52 3.04 -24.51 3.34
CA GLU A 52 4.38 -24.79 2.80
C GLU A 52 5.13 -23.53 2.33
N VAL A 53 4.40 -22.43 2.08
CA VAL A 53 4.97 -21.13 1.71
C VAL A 53 5.50 -20.39 2.93
N SER A 54 4.76 -20.40 4.05
CA SER A 54 5.16 -19.79 5.32
C SER A 54 4.27 -20.22 6.48
N GLU A 55 4.89 -20.55 7.63
CA GLU A 55 4.18 -20.76 8.90
C GLU A 55 3.72 -19.43 9.54
N THR A 56 4.30 -18.30 9.11
CA THR A 56 4.09 -16.96 9.70
C THR A 56 3.31 -16.05 8.75
N SER A 57 2.16 -16.54 8.27
CA SER A 57 1.30 -15.87 7.29
C SER A 57 0.84 -14.46 7.69
N GLU A 58 0.76 -14.16 8.99
CA GLU A 58 0.26 -12.87 9.51
C GLU A 58 1.23 -11.70 9.27
N LEU A 59 2.54 -11.97 9.12
CA LEU A 59 3.54 -10.92 8.95
C LEU A 59 3.46 -10.26 7.55
N ILE A 60 3.02 -10.99 6.52
CA ILE A 60 3.03 -10.47 5.15
C ILE A 60 2.07 -9.29 4.97
N ARG A 61 0.99 -9.24 5.76
CA ARG A 61 0.03 -8.12 5.74
C ARG A 61 0.71 -6.81 6.10
N GLY A 62 1.45 -6.80 7.20
CA GLY A 62 2.16 -5.61 7.69
C GLY A 62 3.25 -5.17 6.70
N VAL A 63 4.06 -6.11 6.22
CA VAL A 63 5.16 -5.80 5.28
C VAL A 63 4.64 -5.17 3.98
N LEU A 64 3.57 -5.72 3.40
CA LEU A 64 2.98 -5.20 2.17
C LEU A 64 2.24 -3.88 2.39
N TYR A 65 1.60 -3.72 3.55
CA TYR A 65 0.95 -2.47 3.95
C TYR A 65 1.96 -1.32 4.06
N ASP A 66 3.02 -1.53 4.84
CA ASP A 66 4.06 -0.53 5.08
C ASP A 66 4.76 -0.16 3.76
N TYR A 67 5.01 -1.16 2.91
CA TYR A 67 5.56 -0.92 1.57
C TYR A 67 4.64 -0.04 0.72
N ALA A 68 3.35 -0.40 0.59
CA ALA A 68 2.41 0.34 -0.24
C ALA A 68 2.20 1.78 0.25
N LYS A 69 2.06 1.96 1.58
CA LYS A 69 1.95 3.27 2.21
C LYS A 69 3.19 4.12 1.96
N ALA A 70 4.38 3.55 2.12
CA ALA A 70 5.64 4.26 1.87
C ALA A 70 5.77 4.71 0.41
N GLN A 71 5.39 3.87 -0.56
CA GLN A 71 5.41 4.25 -1.99
C GLN A 71 4.42 5.38 -2.29
N TRP A 72 3.22 5.32 -1.71
CA TRP A 72 2.21 6.38 -1.83
C TRP A 72 2.70 7.72 -1.28
N LEU A 73 3.22 7.74 -0.05
CA LEU A 73 3.70 8.98 0.58
C LEU A 73 4.92 9.55 -0.15
N ALA A 74 5.87 8.70 -0.55
CA ALA A 74 7.02 9.13 -1.34
C ALA A 74 6.62 9.71 -2.70
N ARG A 75 5.49 9.26 -3.27
CA ARG A 75 4.93 9.85 -4.49
C ARG A 75 4.36 11.23 -4.24
N LEU A 76 3.57 11.41 -3.17
CA LEU A 76 2.99 12.70 -2.82
C LEU A 76 4.07 13.76 -2.54
N ASP A 77 5.13 13.37 -1.84
CA ASP A 77 6.29 14.24 -1.57
C ASP A 77 6.94 14.75 -2.87
N LYS A 78 7.02 13.91 -3.91
CA LYS A 78 7.53 14.31 -5.24
C LYS A 78 6.59 15.22 -6.03
N ILE A 79 5.29 15.30 -5.68
CA ILE A 79 4.30 16.16 -6.36
C ILE A 79 4.30 17.57 -5.76
N VAL A 80 4.70 17.74 -4.50
CA VAL A 80 4.65 19.03 -3.77
C VAL A 80 6.08 19.54 -3.56
N PRO A 81 6.69 20.24 -4.54
CA PRO A 81 8.14 20.41 -4.55
C PRO A 81 8.63 21.52 -3.62
N ASP A 82 7.77 22.34 -3.01
CA ASP A 82 8.23 23.68 -2.57
C ASP A 82 7.47 24.36 -1.41
N GLN A 83 7.02 23.64 -0.37
CA GLN A 83 6.45 24.30 0.82
C GLN A 83 7.05 23.80 2.16
N GLU A 84 8.00 24.56 2.69
CA GLU A 84 8.55 24.38 4.04
C GLU A 84 7.46 24.39 5.13
N ALA A 85 7.65 23.54 6.15
CA ALA A 85 6.82 23.31 7.35
C ALA A 85 5.35 22.90 7.14
N GLY A 86 4.67 23.40 6.11
CA GLY A 86 3.33 23.01 5.67
C GLY A 86 3.30 21.60 5.08
N SER A 87 4.28 21.24 4.24
CA SER A 87 4.35 19.90 3.61
C SER A 87 4.49 18.76 4.62
N LYS A 88 5.15 18.97 5.76
CA LYS A 88 5.28 17.91 6.79
C LYS A 88 3.93 17.60 7.46
N ARG A 89 3.14 18.63 7.76
CA ARG A 89 1.77 18.46 8.29
C ARG A 89 0.84 17.86 7.23
N ASP A 90 1.07 18.17 5.96
CA ASP A 90 0.34 17.56 4.86
C ASP A 90 0.68 16.06 4.76
N ILE A 91 1.95 15.66 4.77
CA ILE A 91 2.33 14.22 4.73
C ILE A 91 1.76 13.43 5.92
N GLU A 92 1.80 13.98 7.14
CA GLU A 92 1.19 13.33 8.32
C GLU A 92 -0.33 13.17 8.15
N TYR A 93 -1.00 14.19 7.61
CA TYR A 93 -2.43 14.12 7.28
C TYR A 93 -2.73 13.11 6.16
N GLN A 94 -1.91 13.06 5.12
CA GLN A 94 -2.03 12.08 4.03
C GLN A 94 -1.79 10.65 4.52
N ALA A 95 -0.85 10.46 5.44
CA ALA A 95 -0.62 9.18 6.11
C ALA A 95 -1.84 8.75 6.93
N TYR A 96 -2.43 9.68 7.68
CA TYR A 96 -3.69 9.44 8.40
C TYR A 96 -4.84 9.09 7.46
N CYS A 97 -5.02 9.84 6.37
CA CYS A 97 -6.04 9.56 5.37
C CYS A 97 -5.85 8.18 4.74
N TYR A 98 -4.60 7.80 4.46
CA TYR A 98 -4.27 6.47 3.96
C TYR A 98 -4.73 5.38 4.94
N ASP A 99 -4.33 5.50 6.21
CA ASP A 99 -4.72 4.55 7.27
C ASP A 99 -6.24 4.44 7.38
N TYR A 100 -6.93 5.59 7.38
CA TYR A 100 -8.37 5.65 7.53
C TYR A 100 -9.09 5.00 6.34
N VAL A 101 -8.71 5.32 5.10
CA VAL A 101 -9.32 4.73 3.90
C VAL A 101 -9.02 3.24 3.82
N TYR A 102 -7.82 2.79 4.19
CA TYR A 102 -7.49 1.37 4.20
C TYR A 102 -8.34 0.58 5.21
N ALA A 103 -8.62 1.18 6.38
CA ALA A 103 -9.44 0.56 7.42
C ALA A 103 -10.94 0.63 7.12
N HIS A 104 -11.45 1.76 6.62
CA HIS A 104 -12.89 2.04 6.52
C HIS A 104 -13.45 2.07 5.09
N GLY A 105 -12.58 2.06 4.08
CA GLY A 105 -12.95 2.06 2.66
C GLY A 105 -13.38 3.43 2.11
N ASN A 106 -13.47 4.48 2.93
CA ASN A 106 -13.90 5.83 2.55
C ASN A 106 -13.03 6.89 3.22
N TYR A 107 -13.00 8.10 2.67
CA TYR A 107 -12.29 9.24 3.29
C TYR A 107 -12.92 9.66 4.63
N PRO A 108 -12.12 10.17 5.59
CA PRO A 108 -12.63 10.83 6.79
C PRO A 108 -13.57 11.99 6.39
N ARG A 109 -14.66 12.17 7.15
CA ARG A 109 -15.62 13.28 6.98
C ARG A 109 -15.38 14.38 8.00
#